data_AF-F5LH06-F1
#
_entry.id   AF-F5LH06-F1
#
_cell.length_a   1.000
_cell.length_b   1.000
_cell.length_c   1.000
_cell.angle_alpha   90.00
_cell.angle_beta   90.00
_cell.angle_gamma   90.00
#
_symmetry.space_group_name_H-M   'P 1'
#
loop_
_entity.id
_entity.type
_entity.pdbx_description
1 polymer ?
#
loop_
_entity_poly.entity_id
_entity_poly.type
_entity_poly.pdbx_seq_one_letter_code
_entity_poly.pdbx_strand_id
1 'polypeptide(L)'
;MKKHLPIWQSAVIASMLLAGAVPAAAASAGTVNAETAAAGPVSASDTNAATVLAPLRLVSETAGAKVAWNNEERTVTLSLGSDTITLAIGKSTALINDKEVELGAAVQIKDDKTFVPLNFLTEALHTAVSWDPQNGKLIIPKGDLKAAASAFASHWLQGENESAVSYFNSDLKKSLNANQLTYISQYYTNMYGPITGQLGAGTTSNSVHENVYLTYETQSTLPFQMTVRFDKQDRIDDLYIPPYYSPDTYRKPSYDDSGAYVEKEVTLGEGRLALPGTLTLPSKPGPHPVVVLVHGSGANDRDESIGGSKLFRDMAVGLAAQGIATLRYEKVTREHPFKSATPAFTVQDETVADAVYAVNQLAKTEGIDPQRIFVAGHSQGGMVVPRVIDGVKDVKLAGAVVLAGPTNSIEDVVLEQSKYQLEVSRERGLDTSILEQQVAFWEQQLKLIKDPQYSVDNLPKDLALSNAYWWMDFRNYSASEIAKKQDKPMLILQGDNDAQVLAYHLDKWKEALKDRTNVEYKLYPKLNHVFAEVDEKSTGAEYNEPANTPASVIKDIADWVKKTK
;
A
#
# COMPACT_ATOMS: atom_id res chain seq x y z
N MET A 1 12.52 26.48 2.27
CA MET A 1 11.28 26.68 1.49
C MET A 1 10.70 25.30 1.19
N LYS A 2 9.58 24.93 1.82
CA LYS A 2 8.88 23.68 1.50
C LYS A 2 8.30 23.83 0.09
N LYS A 3 8.89 23.14 -0.89
CA LYS A 3 8.32 23.11 -2.25
C LYS A 3 7.15 22.14 -2.19
N HIS A 4 5.94 22.67 -2.00
CA HIS A 4 4.71 21.93 -2.24
C HIS A 4 4.69 21.49 -3.71
N LEU A 5 4.17 20.29 -4.01
CA LEU A 5 3.88 19.95 -5.40
C LEU A 5 2.97 21.04 -5.98
N PRO A 6 3.16 21.45 -7.25
CA PRO A 6 2.19 22.31 -7.92
C PRO A 6 0.79 21.70 -7.79
N ILE A 7 -0.19 22.53 -7.39
CA ILE A 7 -1.58 22.14 -7.05
C ILE A 7 -2.19 21.18 -8.08
N TRP A 8 -1.82 21.33 -9.36
CA TRP A 8 -2.29 20.49 -10.44
C TRP A 8 -1.77 19.04 -10.36
N GLN A 9 -0.56 18.78 -9.87
CA GLN A 9 -0.07 17.42 -9.59
C GLN A 9 -0.82 16.77 -8.42
N SER A 10 -1.17 17.53 -7.37
CA SER A 10 -1.99 17.03 -6.25
C SER A 10 -3.42 16.71 -6.67
N ALA A 11 -4.00 17.50 -7.58
CA ALA A 11 -5.34 17.27 -8.13
C ALA A 11 -5.39 16.04 -9.05
N VAL A 12 -4.37 15.83 -9.89
CA VAL A 12 -4.23 14.62 -10.74
C VAL A 12 -4.04 13.36 -9.89
N ILE A 13 -3.33 13.46 -8.76
CA ILE A 13 -3.14 12.35 -7.83
C ILE A 13 -4.46 11.93 -7.16
N ALA A 14 -5.32 12.89 -6.81
CA ALA A 14 -6.64 12.61 -6.24
C ALA A 14 -7.57 11.86 -7.22
N SER A 15 -7.42 12.05 -8.54
CA SER A 15 -8.16 11.28 -9.56
C SER A 15 -7.43 10.00 -10.03
N MET A 16 -6.15 9.82 -9.72
CA MET A 16 -5.37 8.60 -10.03
C MET A 16 -5.56 7.46 -9.03
N LEU A 17 -6.20 7.69 -7.88
CA LEU A 17 -6.49 6.65 -6.88
C LEU A 17 -7.30 5.46 -7.41
N LEU A 18 -7.91 5.59 -8.59
CA LEU A 18 -8.67 4.54 -9.27
C LEU A 18 -7.97 3.95 -10.52
N ALA A 19 -6.83 4.48 -10.96
CA ALA A 19 -6.18 4.06 -12.21
C ALA A 19 -4.70 3.68 -12.10
N GLY A 20 -4.09 3.83 -10.92
CA GLY A 20 -2.70 3.51 -10.68
C GLY A 20 -2.45 2.08 -10.20
N ALA A 21 -2.77 1.07 -10.99
CA ALA A 21 -2.06 -0.20 -10.90
C ALA A 21 -1.08 -0.26 -12.08
N VAL A 22 0.20 -0.44 -11.74
CA VAL A 22 1.33 -0.68 -12.66
C VAL A 22 0.85 -1.45 -13.89
N PRO A 23 1.21 -1.05 -15.13
CA PRO A 23 0.82 -1.79 -16.32
C PRO A 23 1.23 -3.25 -16.16
N ALA A 24 0.24 -4.14 -16.07
CA ALA A 24 0.45 -5.56 -16.11
C ALA A 24 0.92 -5.92 -17.54
N ALA A 25 2.23 -6.01 -17.75
CA ALA A 25 2.75 -6.67 -18.93
C ALA A 25 2.28 -8.13 -18.89
N ALA A 26 1.44 -8.51 -19.85
CA ALA A 26 0.92 -9.86 -20.00
C ALA A 26 2.08 -10.86 -20.17
N ALA A 27 2.28 -11.74 -19.19
CA ALA A 27 3.25 -12.82 -19.26
C ALA A 27 2.61 -14.05 -19.93
N SER A 28 3.15 -14.48 -21.07
CA SER A 28 2.93 -15.84 -21.57
C SER A 28 3.88 -16.78 -20.83
N ALA A 29 3.32 -17.76 -20.13
CA ALA A 29 4.07 -18.68 -19.28
C ALA A 29 4.70 -19.83 -20.11
N GLY A 30 6.02 -19.94 -20.06
CA GLY A 30 6.77 -21.14 -20.43
C GLY A 30 7.35 -21.79 -19.18
N THR A 31 7.00 -23.06 -18.94
CA THR A 31 7.42 -23.86 -17.79
C THR A 31 8.88 -24.33 -17.89
N VAL A 32 9.67 -24.16 -16.83
CA VAL A 32 10.91 -24.90 -16.60
C VAL A 32 11.08 -25.25 -15.13
N ASN A 33 11.49 -26.51 -14.90
CA ASN A 33 11.60 -27.17 -13.60
C ASN A 33 12.76 -26.62 -12.76
N ALA A 34 12.51 -26.46 -11.45
CA ALA A 34 13.52 -26.11 -10.45
C ALA A 34 13.98 -27.38 -9.71
N GLU A 35 15.29 -27.65 -9.72
CA GLU A 35 15.92 -28.60 -8.80
C GLU A 35 16.43 -27.86 -7.56
N THR A 36 16.09 -28.40 -6.40
CA THR A 36 16.50 -27.97 -5.08
C THR A 36 17.81 -28.66 -4.67
N ALA A 37 18.75 -27.91 -4.09
CA ALA A 37 19.88 -28.49 -3.36
C ALA A 37 19.91 -27.90 -1.94
N ALA A 38 19.80 -28.78 -0.95
CA ALA A 38 19.89 -28.50 0.47
C ALA A 38 21.35 -28.28 0.90
N ALA A 39 21.58 -27.32 1.79
CA ALA A 39 22.88 -27.07 2.39
C ALA A 39 23.12 -28.01 3.59
N GLY A 40 24.24 -28.74 3.58
CA GLY A 40 24.80 -29.43 4.74
C GLY A 40 25.72 -28.51 5.57
N PRO A 41 26.06 -28.87 6.82
CA PRO A 41 26.85 -28.02 7.70
C PRO A 41 28.33 -28.08 7.32
N VAL A 42 29.01 -26.93 7.29
CA VAL A 42 30.46 -26.85 7.06
C VAL A 42 31.15 -26.60 8.39
N SER A 43 32.04 -27.53 8.77
CA SER A 43 32.94 -27.41 9.92
C SER A 43 34.10 -26.47 9.62
N ALA A 44 34.54 -25.75 10.66
CA ALA A 44 35.71 -24.89 10.65
C ALA A 44 37.00 -25.69 10.88
N SER A 45 37.96 -25.57 9.96
CA SER A 45 39.38 -25.28 10.24
C SER A 45 40.18 -25.37 8.95
N ASP A 46 40.87 -24.29 8.56
CA ASP A 46 42.27 -24.38 8.14
C ASP A 46 42.90 -22.99 8.08
N THR A 47 43.96 -22.84 8.87
CA THR A 47 44.82 -21.66 9.01
C THR A 47 45.81 -21.59 7.85
N ASN A 48 45.38 -20.94 6.77
CA ASN A 48 46.17 -20.16 5.80
C ASN A 48 45.20 -19.59 4.75
N ALA A 49 44.15 -18.91 5.23
CA ALA A 49 43.08 -18.45 4.36
C ALA A 49 43.56 -17.28 3.50
N ALA A 50 43.58 -17.49 2.17
CA ALA A 50 43.71 -16.40 1.21
C ALA A 50 42.69 -15.30 1.55
N THR A 51 43.12 -14.04 1.49
CA THR A 51 42.23 -12.88 1.74
C THR A 51 40.99 -12.99 0.84
N VAL A 52 39.83 -13.19 1.46
CA VAL A 52 38.56 -13.25 0.73
C VAL A 52 38.21 -11.85 0.26
N LEU A 53 38.23 -11.65 -1.05
CA LEU A 53 37.76 -10.42 -1.67
C LEU A 53 36.26 -10.52 -1.96
N ALA A 54 35.53 -9.46 -1.65
CA ALA A 54 34.09 -9.37 -1.85
C ALA A 54 33.72 -8.14 -2.71
N PRO A 55 32.61 -8.18 -3.47
CA PRO A 55 32.14 -7.05 -4.25
C PRO A 55 31.74 -5.90 -3.31
N LEU A 56 32.53 -4.83 -3.33
CA LEU A 56 32.42 -3.71 -2.39
C LEU A 56 31.04 -3.08 -2.40
N ARG A 57 30.44 -2.87 -3.60
CA ARG A 57 29.14 -2.20 -3.71
C ARG A 57 28.04 -3.03 -3.04
N LEU A 58 27.95 -4.32 -3.36
CA LEU A 58 26.92 -5.20 -2.82
C LEU A 58 27.01 -5.33 -1.29
N VAL A 59 28.22 -5.56 -0.75
CA VAL A 59 28.42 -5.66 0.71
C VAL A 59 28.09 -4.33 1.39
N SER A 60 28.54 -3.22 0.82
CA SER A 60 28.30 -1.88 1.39
C SER A 60 26.83 -1.48 1.37
N GLU A 61 26.15 -1.64 0.24
CA GLU A 61 24.73 -1.31 0.11
C GLU A 61 23.86 -2.23 0.97
N THR A 62 24.25 -3.52 1.12
CA THR A 62 23.59 -4.43 2.07
C THR A 62 23.68 -3.93 3.51
N ALA A 63 24.82 -3.35 3.90
CA ALA A 63 24.98 -2.70 5.20
C ALA A 63 24.24 -1.36 5.31
N GLY A 64 23.58 -0.90 4.24
CA GLY A 64 22.86 0.37 4.16
C GLY A 64 23.75 1.57 3.82
N ALA A 65 25.01 1.36 3.43
CA ALA A 65 25.91 2.45 3.06
C ALA A 65 25.65 2.96 1.64
N LYS A 66 25.79 4.28 1.44
CA LYS A 66 25.81 4.90 0.12
C LYS A 66 27.17 4.66 -0.54
N VAL A 67 27.18 4.37 -1.84
CA VAL A 67 28.40 4.10 -2.61
C VAL A 67 28.52 5.07 -3.79
N ALA A 68 29.55 5.90 -3.76
CA ALA A 68 29.87 6.87 -4.82
C ALA A 68 31.18 6.50 -5.54
N TRP A 69 31.21 6.63 -6.87
CA TRP A 69 32.39 6.41 -7.70
C TRP A 69 32.90 7.74 -8.24
N ASN A 70 34.20 8.00 -8.09
CA ASN A 70 34.90 9.08 -8.78
C ASN A 70 35.82 8.48 -9.85
N ASN A 71 35.49 8.76 -11.12
CA ASN A 71 36.22 8.22 -12.26
C ASN A 71 37.60 8.87 -12.47
N GLU A 72 37.76 10.15 -12.14
CA GLU A 72 39.01 10.88 -12.35
C GLU A 72 40.08 10.43 -11.36
N GLU A 73 39.70 10.30 -10.09
CA GLU A 73 40.59 9.87 -9.02
C GLU A 73 40.70 8.35 -8.92
N ARG A 74 39.82 7.61 -9.62
CA ARG A 74 39.64 6.16 -9.49
C ARG A 74 39.45 5.76 -8.02
N THR A 75 38.52 6.43 -7.35
CA THR A 75 38.19 6.24 -5.94
C THR A 75 36.73 5.84 -5.76
N VAL A 76 36.48 5.00 -4.76
CA VAL A 76 35.14 4.69 -4.25
C VAL A 76 34.99 5.29 -2.87
N THR A 77 33.89 6.01 -2.62
CA THR A 77 33.54 6.54 -1.31
C THR A 77 32.29 5.85 -0.79
N LEU A 78 32.38 5.31 0.42
CA LEU A 78 31.27 4.76 1.19
C LEU A 78 30.85 5.77 2.25
N SER A 79 29.54 5.94 2.45
CA SER A 79 29.00 6.76 3.53
C SER A 79 27.94 6.00 4.31
N LEU A 80 28.15 5.85 5.62
CA LEU A 80 27.21 5.19 6.54
C LEU A 80 27.09 6.04 7.82
N GLY A 81 25.93 6.68 8.01
CA GLY A 81 25.78 7.63 9.11
C GLY A 81 26.77 8.79 8.99
N SER A 82 27.64 8.98 9.99
CA SER A 82 28.72 9.97 9.97
C SER A 82 30.03 9.43 9.38
N ASP A 83 30.16 8.13 9.19
CA ASP A 83 31.41 7.50 8.77
C ASP A 83 31.56 7.60 7.25
N THR A 84 32.77 8.00 6.84
CA THR A 84 33.17 8.06 5.43
C THR A 84 34.40 7.19 5.22
N ILE A 85 34.30 6.27 4.25
CA ILE A 85 35.40 5.37 3.88
C ILE A 85 35.76 5.62 2.43
N THR A 86 37.01 6.01 2.16
CA THR A 86 37.51 6.26 0.80
C THR A 86 38.56 5.22 0.42
N LEU A 87 38.35 4.57 -0.72
CA LEU A 87 39.21 3.51 -1.25
C LEU A 87 39.68 3.87 -2.66
N ALA A 88 40.99 3.79 -2.91
CA ALA A 88 41.57 4.04 -4.23
C ALA A 88 41.94 2.73 -4.93
N ILE A 89 41.62 2.60 -6.22
CA ILE A 89 41.95 1.39 -6.99
C ILE A 89 43.47 1.16 -7.02
N GLY A 90 43.90 -0.07 -6.73
CA GLY A 90 45.30 -0.49 -6.70
C GLY A 90 46.04 -0.21 -5.39
N LYS A 91 45.41 0.45 -4.42
CA LYS A 91 45.98 0.69 -3.08
C LYS A 91 45.62 -0.42 -2.12
N SER A 92 46.53 -0.74 -1.20
CA SER A 92 46.31 -1.65 -0.06
C SER A 92 45.93 -0.90 1.22
N THR A 93 45.67 0.40 1.13
CA THR A 93 45.20 1.24 2.24
C THR A 93 43.87 1.89 1.87
N ALA A 94 43.08 2.22 2.89
CA ALA A 94 41.88 3.03 2.79
C ALA A 94 41.90 4.16 3.82
N LEU A 95 41.07 5.18 3.63
CA LEU A 95 40.87 6.25 4.61
C LEU A 95 39.51 6.05 5.29
N ILE A 96 39.48 5.94 6.61
CA ILE A 96 38.25 5.98 7.43
C ILE A 96 38.26 7.30 8.18
N ASN A 97 37.33 8.21 7.88
CA ASN A 97 37.26 9.54 8.49
C ASN A 97 38.63 10.25 8.47
N ASP A 98 39.27 10.26 7.29
CA ASP A 98 40.61 10.81 7.01
C ASP A 98 41.79 10.11 7.69
N LYS A 99 41.57 8.97 8.37
CA LYS A 99 42.65 8.16 8.97
C LYS A 99 42.96 6.96 8.09
N GLU A 100 44.24 6.78 7.79
CA GLU A 100 44.72 5.64 6.99
C GLU A 100 44.63 4.32 7.76
N VAL A 101 44.12 3.28 7.07
CA VAL A 101 43.96 1.92 7.57
C VAL A 101 44.45 0.93 6.50
N GLU A 102 45.19 -0.09 6.93
CA GLU A 102 45.67 -1.18 6.06
C GLU A 102 44.54 -2.17 5.72
N LEU A 103 44.46 -2.56 4.44
CA LEU A 103 43.46 -3.50 3.93
C LEU A 103 43.96 -4.95 3.91
N GLY A 104 45.29 -5.15 3.86
CA GLY A 104 45.92 -6.46 3.69
C GLY A 104 45.91 -7.01 2.25
N ALA A 105 45.14 -6.41 1.34
CA ALA A 105 45.25 -6.64 -0.11
C ALA A 105 44.85 -5.37 -0.88
N ALA A 106 45.33 -5.23 -2.12
CA ALA A 106 44.98 -4.10 -2.96
C ALA A 106 43.51 -4.11 -3.38
N VAL A 107 42.88 -2.94 -3.46
CA VAL A 107 41.56 -2.74 -4.07
C VAL A 107 41.64 -3.05 -5.56
N GLN A 108 40.79 -3.93 -6.06
CA GLN A 108 40.84 -4.43 -7.44
C GLN A 108 39.53 -4.15 -8.18
N ILE A 109 39.61 -4.02 -9.50
CA ILE A 109 38.43 -4.10 -10.37
C ILE A 109 38.48 -5.43 -11.10
N LYS A 110 37.39 -6.18 -11.05
CA LYS A 110 37.19 -7.43 -11.79
C LYS A 110 35.75 -7.45 -12.31
N ASP A 111 35.57 -7.76 -13.59
CA ASP A 111 34.25 -7.82 -14.24
C ASP A 111 33.39 -6.57 -13.95
N ASP A 112 34.01 -5.39 -14.11
CA ASP A 112 33.45 -4.06 -13.82
C ASP A 112 32.95 -3.83 -12.37
N LYS A 113 33.34 -4.70 -11.43
CA LYS A 113 33.05 -4.58 -10.01
C LYS A 113 34.31 -4.32 -9.20
N THR A 114 34.21 -3.46 -8.20
CA THR A 114 35.29 -3.23 -7.23
C THR A 114 35.28 -4.33 -6.16
N PHE A 115 36.43 -4.94 -5.91
CA PHE A 115 36.65 -6.00 -4.94
C PHE A 115 37.63 -5.55 -3.84
N VAL A 116 37.26 -5.81 -2.60
CA VAL A 116 37.98 -5.36 -1.39
C VAL A 116 37.98 -6.48 -0.34
N PRO A 117 39.01 -6.59 0.51
CA PRO A 117 39.03 -7.54 1.62
C PRO A 117 37.74 -7.48 2.45
N LEU A 118 37.06 -8.62 2.55
CA LEU A 118 35.76 -8.71 3.22
C LEU A 118 35.85 -8.31 4.70
N ASN A 119 36.90 -8.75 5.40
CA ASN A 119 37.13 -8.45 6.81
C ASN A 119 37.15 -6.94 7.08
N PHE A 120 37.81 -6.17 6.21
CA PHE A 120 37.83 -4.71 6.28
C PHE A 120 36.41 -4.14 6.13
N LEU A 121 35.66 -4.57 5.10
CA LEU A 121 34.30 -4.07 4.88
C LEU A 121 33.38 -4.39 6.05
N THR A 122 33.43 -5.62 6.58
CA THR A 122 32.59 -6.04 7.71
C THR A 122 32.89 -5.25 8.98
N GLU A 123 34.17 -4.97 9.25
CA GLU A 123 34.59 -4.19 10.41
C GLU A 123 34.19 -2.71 10.25
N ALA A 124 34.54 -2.10 9.11
CA ALA A 124 34.32 -0.69 8.85
C ALA A 124 32.84 -0.31 8.71
N LEU A 125 31.98 -1.24 8.29
CA LEU A 125 30.53 -1.04 8.11
C LEU A 125 29.69 -1.67 9.22
N HIS A 126 30.33 -2.25 10.24
CA HIS A 126 29.67 -2.89 11.38
C HIS A 126 28.62 -3.93 10.97
N THR A 127 28.95 -4.76 9.97
CA THR A 127 28.05 -5.76 9.41
C THR A 127 28.60 -7.18 9.57
N ALA A 128 27.69 -8.14 9.77
CA ALA A 128 28.02 -9.56 9.91
C ALA A 128 27.82 -10.36 8.61
N VAL A 129 27.56 -9.68 7.48
CA VAL A 129 27.44 -10.33 6.18
C VAL A 129 28.77 -10.95 5.76
N SER A 130 28.70 -12.08 5.08
CA SER A 130 29.87 -12.77 4.53
C SER A 130 29.73 -12.98 3.02
N TRP A 131 30.80 -13.44 2.38
CA TRP A 131 30.84 -13.65 0.93
C TRP A 131 31.34 -15.05 0.64
N ASP A 132 30.60 -15.79 -0.19
CA ASP A 132 31.00 -17.05 -0.78
C ASP A 132 31.63 -16.76 -2.16
N PRO A 133 32.97 -16.75 -2.28
CA PRO A 133 33.65 -16.48 -3.54
C PRO A 133 33.50 -17.60 -4.57
N GLN A 134 33.15 -18.83 -4.17
CA GLN A 134 33.00 -19.96 -5.09
C GLN A 134 31.69 -19.85 -5.87
N ASN A 135 30.62 -19.52 -5.16
CA ASN A 135 29.28 -19.36 -5.76
C ASN A 135 28.95 -17.92 -6.14
N GLY A 136 29.80 -16.96 -5.76
CA GLY A 136 29.55 -15.54 -5.97
C GLY A 136 28.31 -15.06 -5.21
N LYS A 137 28.11 -15.53 -3.98
CA LYS A 137 26.89 -15.27 -3.19
C LYS A 137 27.19 -14.56 -1.88
N LEU A 138 26.35 -13.58 -1.58
CA LEU A 138 26.30 -12.95 -0.28
C LEU A 138 25.65 -13.90 0.73
N ILE A 139 26.24 -14.01 1.92
CA ILE A 139 25.70 -14.78 3.04
C ILE A 139 25.23 -13.79 4.09
N ILE A 140 23.94 -13.81 4.37
CA ILE A 140 23.32 -12.91 5.35
C ILE A 140 22.97 -13.72 6.59
N PRO A 141 23.29 -13.23 7.81
CA PRO A 141 22.88 -13.88 9.04
C PRO A 141 21.37 -14.07 9.10
N LYS A 142 20.92 -15.23 9.60
CA LYS A 142 19.50 -15.49 9.83
C LYS A 142 18.92 -14.42 10.79
N GLY A 143 17.73 -13.91 10.48
CA GLY A 143 17.07 -12.85 11.23
C GLY A 143 17.56 -11.42 10.91
N ASP A 144 18.62 -11.23 10.12
CA ASP A 144 19.04 -9.90 9.66
C ASP A 144 18.22 -9.45 8.45
N LEU A 145 16.94 -9.17 8.69
CA LEU A 145 15.98 -8.80 7.66
C LEU A 145 16.35 -7.48 6.99
N LYS A 146 17.00 -6.55 7.71
CA LYS A 146 17.45 -5.28 7.13
C LYS A 146 18.53 -5.52 6.08
N ALA A 147 19.54 -6.33 6.40
CA ALA A 147 20.53 -6.73 5.41
C ALA A 147 19.88 -7.48 4.24
N ALA A 148 18.97 -8.42 4.49
CA ALA A 148 18.28 -9.14 3.42
C ALA A 148 17.50 -8.22 2.47
N ALA A 149 16.79 -7.23 3.02
CA ALA A 149 16.03 -6.25 2.24
C ALA A 149 16.96 -5.34 1.42
N SER A 150 18.02 -4.81 2.05
CA SER A 150 19.01 -3.96 1.38
C SER A 150 19.79 -4.72 0.30
N ALA A 151 20.11 -6.00 0.50
CA ALA A 151 20.73 -6.85 -0.51
C ALA A 151 19.80 -7.12 -1.70
N PHE A 152 18.52 -7.43 -1.44
CA PHE A 152 17.49 -7.55 -2.47
C PHE A 152 17.40 -6.25 -3.30
N ALA A 153 17.28 -5.11 -2.63
CA ALA A 153 17.17 -3.82 -3.29
C ALA A 153 18.44 -3.45 -4.07
N SER A 154 19.63 -3.74 -3.53
CA SER A 154 20.91 -3.54 -4.22
C SER A 154 20.97 -4.32 -5.54
N HIS A 155 20.64 -5.61 -5.53
CA HIS A 155 20.55 -6.41 -6.76
C HIS A 155 19.51 -5.84 -7.74
N TRP A 156 18.31 -5.55 -7.25
CA TRP A 156 17.21 -5.08 -8.10
C TRP A 156 17.51 -3.73 -8.75
N LEU A 157 18.00 -2.75 -7.99
CA LEU A 157 18.32 -1.41 -8.49
C LEU A 157 19.54 -1.41 -9.43
N GLN A 158 20.44 -2.39 -9.31
CA GLN A 158 21.54 -2.61 -10.26
C GLN A 158 21.13 -3.43 -11.50
N GLY A 159 19.86 -3.85 -11.61
CA GLY A 159 19.35 -4.65 -12.72
C GLY A 159 19.71 -6.14 -12.65
N GLU A 160 20.27 -6.60 -11.52
CA GLU A 160 20.62 -8.01 -11.26
C GLU A 160 19.38 -8.82 -10.82
N ASN A 161 18.34 -8.82 -11.64
CA ASN A 161 16.99 -9.23 -11.24
C ASN A 161 16.87 -10.72 -10.89
N GLU A 162 17.68 -11.59 -11.48
CA GLU A 162 17.72 -13.02 -11.09
C GLU A 162 18.24 -13.20 -9.66
N SER A 163 19.27 -12.42 -9.29
CA SER A 163 19.79 -12.39 -7.92
C SER A 163 18.76 -11.81 -6.96
N ALA A 164 18.03 -10.77 -7.36
CA ALA A 164 16.95 -10.19 -6.55
C ALA A 164 15.81 -11.20 -6.31
N VAL A 165 15.34 -11.89 -7.36
CA VAL A 165 14.30 -12.93 -7.26
C VAL A 165 14.76 -14.11 -6.39
N SER A 166 16.07 -14.34 -6.25
CA SER A 166 16.60 -15.39 -5.37
C SER A 166 16.29 -15.18 -3.89
N TYR A 167 15.81 -14.00 -3.46
CA TYR A 167 15.35 -13.71 -2.10
C TYR A 167 13.86 -14.02 -1.88
N PHE A 168 13.09 -14.17 -2.95
CA PHE A 168 11.64 -14.39 -2.88
C PHE A 168 11.31 -15.80 -2.40
N ASN A 169 10.21 -15.95 -1.67
CA ASN A 169 9.64 -17.28 -1.43
C ASN A 169 9.01 -17.85 -2.72
N SER A 170 8.60 -19.11 -2.68
CA SER A 170 8.06 -19.80 -3.85
C SER A 170 6.73 -19.20 -4.36
N ASP A 171 5.97 -18.55 -3.49
CA ASP A 171 4.65 -18.03 -3.81
C ASP A 171 4.69 -16.69 -4.52
N LEU A 172 5.57 -15.78 -4.07
CA LEU A 172 5.82 -14.50 -4.74
C LEU A 172 6.42 -14.70 -6.14
N LYS A 173 7.33 -15.67 -6.31
CA LYS A 173 7.93 -15.97 -7.63
C LYS A 173 6.92 -16.30 -8.72
N LYS A 174 5.73 -16.79 -8.35
CA LYS A 174 4.66 -17.10 -9.32
C LYS A 174 4.05 -15.85 -9.94
N SER A 175 4.08 -14.72 -9.23
CA SER A 175 3.47 -13.46 -9.66
C SER A 175 4.46 -12.31 -9.86
N LEU A 176 5.69 -12.44 -9.36
CA LEU A 176 6.77 -11.46 -9.51
C LEU A 176 8.09 -12.15 -9.89
N ASN A 177 8.49 -12.02 -11.15
CA ASN A 177 9.73 -12.56 -11.74
C ASN A 177 10.70 -11.46 -12.19
N ALA A 178 11.86 -11.87 -12.72
CA ALA A 178 12.93 -10.96 -13.10
C ALA A 178 12.52 -9.94 -14.18
N ASN A 179 11.68 -10.33 -15.14
CA ASN A 179 11.19 -9.41 -16.17
C ASN A 179 10.26 -8.35 -15.58
N GLN A 180 9.37 -8.76 -14.67
CA GLN A 180 8.48 -7.82 -13.98
C GLN A 180 9.26 -6.83 -13.11
N LEU A 181 10.31 -7.29 -12.42
CA LEU A 181 11.23 -6.39 -11.70
C LEU A 181 11.89 -5.37 -12.63
N THR A 182 12.26 -5.75 -13.86
CA THR A 182 12.77 -4.81 -14.88
C THR A 182 11.75 -3.73 -15.21
N TYR A 183 10.50 -4.12 -15.49
CA TYR A 183 9.44 -3.16 -15.82
C TYR A 183 9.16 -2.20 -14.65
N ILE A 184 9.12 -2.71 -13.42
CA ILE A 184 8.88 -1.89 -12.23
C ILE A 184 10.05 -0.92 -12.01
N SER A 185 11.31 -1.35 -12.18
CA SER A 185 12.46 -0.44 -12.02
C SER A 185 12.46 0.65 -13.08
N GLN A 186 12.11 0.34 -14.33
CA GLN A 186 11.96 1.32 -15.40
C GLN A 186 10.84 2.32 -15.11
N TYR A 187 9.69 1.85 -14.63
CA TYR A 187 8.58 2.71 -14.25
C TYR A 187 8.99 3.74 -13.20
N TYR A 188 9.61 3.29 -12.10
CA TYR A 188 10.03 4.21 -11.04
C TYR A 188 11.24 5.06 -11.43
N THR A 189 12.15 4.56 -12.27
CA THR A 189 13.26 5.38 -12.81
C THR A 189 12.74 6.50 -13.70
N ASN A 190 11.71 6.27 -14.50
CA ASN A 190 11.08 7.32 -15.32
C ASN A 190 10.41 8.39 -14.44
N MET A 191 9.85 7.99 -13.29
CA MET A 191 9.17 8.90 -12.37
C MET A 191 10.14 9.71 -11.49
N TYR A 192 11.15 9.05 -10.94
CA TYR A 192 12.04 9.61 -9.91
C TYR A 192 13.43 9.99 -10.43
N GLY A 193 13.76 9.60 -11.66
CA GLY A 193 15.14 9.50 -12.12
C GLY A 193 15.88 8.33 -11.44
N PRO A 194 17.20 8.24 -11.64
CA PRO A 194 18.07 7.28 -10.96
C PRO A 194 17.84 7.25 -9.44
N ILE A 195 17.56 6.05 -8.93
CA ILE A 195 17.52 5.74 -7.50
C ILE A 195 18.95 5.41 -7.08
N THR A 196 19.48 6.13 -6.09
CA THR A 196 20.91 6.13 -5.78
C THR A 196 21.19 5.61 -4.37
N GLY A 197 21.51 6.49 -3.42
CA GLY A 197 21.92 6.09 -2.07
C GLY A 197 20.74 5.76 -1.16
N GLN A 198 20.90 4.73 -0.33
CA GLN A 198 19.95 4.46 0.76
C GLN A 198 20.05 5.60 1.80
N LEU A 199 18.93 6.27 2.05
CA LEU A 199 18.78 7.32 3.05
C LEU A 199 18.49 6.75 4.44
N GLY A 200 17.88 5.57 4.51
CA GLY A 200 17.60 4.89 5.77
C GLY A 200 16.79 3.61 5.61
N ALA A 201 16.76 2.83 6.67
CA ALA A 201 15.95 1.63 6.80
C ALA A 201 15.34 1.51 8.20
N GLY A 202 14.15 0.93 8.30
CA GLY A 202 13.53 0.58 9.57
C GLY A 202 12.68 -0.66 9.48
N THR A 203 12.14 -1.10 10.62
CA THR A 203 11.40 -2.36 10.75
C THR A 203 10.11 -2.19 11.53
N THR A 204 9.02 -2.76 11.03
CA THR A 204 7.76 -2.95 11.76
C THR A 204 7.30 -4.39 11.60
N SER A 205 6.48 -4.86 12.53
CA SER A 205 5.88 -6.19 12.48
C SER A 205 4.37 -6.06 12.54
N ASN A 206 3.67 -6.94 11.84
CA ASN A 206 2.23 -7.11 11.96
C ASN A 206 1.91 -8.61 12.17
N SER A 207 0.64 -9.00 12.24
CA SER A 207 0.29 -10.40 12.47
C SER A 207 0.62 -11.38 11.32
N VAL A 208 1.02 -10.87 10.15
CA VAL A 208 1.29 -11.64 8.93
C VAL A 208 2.77 -11.59 8.56
N HIS A 209 3.39 -10.41 8.57
CA HIS A 209 4.74 -10.18 8.07
C HIS A 209 5.63 -9.41 9.06
N GLU A 210 6.94 -9.69 8.95
CA GLU A 210 7.99 -8.76 9.36
C GLU A 210 8.30 -7.83 8.18
N ASN A 211 8.23 -6.52 8.39
CA ASN A 211 8.35 -5.52 7.34
C ASN A 211 9.65 -4.73 7.50
N VAL A 212 10.38 -4.55 6.41
CA VAL A 212 11.54 -3.64 6.33
C VAL A 212 11.23 -2.54 5.33
N TYR A 213 11.16 -1.30 5.79
CA TYR A 213 11.01 -0.14 4.91
C TYR A 213 12.38 0.45 4.60
N LEU A 214 12.63 0.65 3.31
CA LEU A 214 13.85 1.23 2.76
C LEU A 214 13.50 2.57 2.10
N THR A 215 14.30 3.59 2.38
CA THR A 215 14.17 4.92 1.76
C THR A 215 15.43 5.22 0.96
N TYR A 216 15.28 5.67 -0.27
CA TYR A 216 16.37 5.95 -1.20
C TYR A 216 16.30 7.39 -1.73
N GLU A 217 17.48 7.96 -1.96
CA GLU A 217 17.67 9.23 -2.64
C GLU A 217 17.41 9.07 -4.15
N THR A 218 16.81 10.10 -4.75
CA THR A 218 16.50 10.13 -6.19
C THR A 218 16.95 11.46 -6.79
N GLN A 219 16.95 11.57 -8.12
CA GLN A 219 17.18 12.86 -8.78
C GLN A 219 15.99 13.82 -8.69
N SER A 220 14.80 13.30 -8.38
CA SER A 220 13.64 14.12 -8.04
C SER A 220 13.82 14.77 -6.65
N THR A 221 12.92 15.70 -6.29
CA THR A 221 12.89 16.27 -4.95
C THR A 221 12.27 15.34 -3.89
N LEU A 222 11.74 14.18 -4.29
CA LEU A 222 11.08 13.23 -3.41
C LEU A 222 11.93 11.95 -3.27
N PRO A 223 12.00 11.36 -2.06
CA PRO A 223 12.65 10.07 -1.90
C PRO A 223 11.80 8.96 -2.53
N PHE A 224 12.45 7.88 -2.93
CA PHE A 224 11.80 6.62 -3.28
C PHE A 224 11.71 5.74 -2.04
N GLN A 225 10.55 5.12 -1.78
CA GLN A 225 10.35 4.22 -0.65
C GLN A 225 9.82 2.88 -1.12
N MET A 226 10.27 1.81 -0.47
CA MET A 226 9.70 0.48 -0.62
C MET A 226 9.62 -0.21 0.75
N THR A 227 8.64 -1.07 0.92
CA THR A 227 8.53 -2.00 2.06
C THR A 227 8.75 -3.41 1.54
N VAL A 228 9.75 -4.09 2.08
CA VAL A 228 10.03 -5.50 1.82
C VAL A 228 9.38 -6.31 2.94
N ARG A 229 8.50 -7.24 2.59
CA ARG A 229 7.72 -8.04 3.56
C ARG A 229 8.28 -9.45 3.62
N PHE A 230 8.60 -9.93 4.81
CA PHE A 230 9.20 -11.24 5.04
C PHE A 230 8.21 -12.20 5.69
N ASP A 231 8.27 -13.47 5.26
CA ASP A 231 7.66 -14.58 5.98
C ASP A 231 8.54 -15.02 7.16
N LYS A 232 8.04 -16.00 7.93
CA LYS A 232 8.72 -16.56 9.12
C LYS A 232 10.00 -17.33 8.79
N GLN A 233 10.34 -17.51 7.52
CA GLN A 233 11.56 -18.17 7.05
C GLN A 233 12.59 -17.16 6.52
N ASP A 234 12.41 -15.86 6.80
CA ASP A 234 13.24 -14.75 6.33
C ASP A 234 13.29 -14.67 4.79
N ARG A 235 12.24 -15.15 4.10
CA ARG A 235 12.09 -15.04 2.66
C ARG A 235 11.14 -13.89 2.34
N ILE A 236 11.41 -13.16 1.27
CA ILE A 236 10.53 -12.08 0.84
C ILE A 236 9.22 -12.70 0.33
N ASP A 237 8.12 -12.38 1.01
CA ASP A 237 6.78 -12.91 0.75
C ASP A 237 5.96 -11.94 -0.11
N ASP A 238 6.15 -10.63 0.06
CA ASP A 238 5.59 -9.61 -0.84
C ASP A 238 6.40 -8.29 -0.74
N LEU A 239 6.05 -7.31 -1.55
CA LEU A 239 6.64 -5.96 -1.54
C LEU A 239 5.52 -4.92 -1.56
N TYR A 240 5.68 -3.80 -0.89
CA TYR A 240 4.78 -2.66 -1.07
C TYR A 240 5.58 -1.43 -1.48
N ILE A 241 5.25 -0.85 -2.63
CA ILE A 241 5.88 0.35 -3.14
C ILE A 241 4.76 1.39 -3.30
N PRO A 242 4.71 2.43 -2.44
CA PRO A 242 3.68 3.44 -2.58
C PRO A 242 3.81 4.16 -3.93
N PRO A 243 2.70 4.63 -4.52
CA PRO A 243 2.73 5.34 -5.80
C PRO A 243 3.55 6.63 -5.72
N TYR A 244 3.60 7.28 -4.56
CA TYR A 244 4.49 8.39 -4.27
C TYR A 244 4.82 8.48 -2.77
N TYR A 245 5.87 9.22 -2.44
CA TYR A 245 6.20 9.52 -1.05
C TYR A 245 5.23 10.56 -0.49
N SER A 246 4.47 10.19 0.54
CA SER A 246 3.64 11.10 1.32
C SER A 246 4.09 11.05 2.78
N PRO A 247 4.55 12.18 3.37
CA PRO A 247 4.84 12.21 4.80
C PRO A 247 3.54 11.99 5.60
N ASP A 248 3.63 11.25 6.70
CA ASP A 248 2.51 11.16 7.64
C ASP A 248 2.38 12.49 8.40
N THR A 249 1.32 13.25 8.09
CA THR A 249 1.00 14.53 8.73
C THR A 249 -0.16 14.41 9.72
N TYR A 250 -0.67 13.19 9.94
CA TYR A 250 -1.82 12.93 10.79
C TYR A 250 -1.63 13.44 12.22
N ARG A 251 -2.72 13.99 12.77
CA ARG A 251 -2.81 14.39 14.17
C ARG A 251 -3.99 13.68 14.80
N LYS A 252 -3.80 13.16 16.01
CA LYS A 252 -4.88 12.51 16.76
C LYS A 252 -6.01 13.51 17.00
N PRO A 253 -7.28 13.08 16.85
CA PRO A 253 -8.41 13.94 17.15
C PRO A 253 -8.48 14.23 18.65
N SER A 254 -9.12 15.35 19.01
CA SER A 254 -9.28 15.77 20.42
C SER A 254 -10.11 14.81 21.27
N TYR A 255 -10.85 13.91 20.64
CA TYR A 255 -11.66 12.87 21.29
C TYR A 255 -10.97 11.49 21.36
N ASP A 256 -9.72 11.34 20.89
CA ASP A 256 -8.93 10.12 21.11
C ASP A 256 -8.55 10.02 22.60
N ASP A 257 -9.34 9.26 23.35
CA ASP A 257 -9.06 8.90 24.74
C ASP A 257 -8.52 7.47 24.83
N SER A 258 -7.21 7.34 25.02
CA SER A 258 -6.55 6.04 25.17
C SER A 258 -7.05 5.19 26.35
N GLY A 259 -7.74 5.80 27.35
CA GLY A 259 -8.37 5.06 28.44
C GLY A 259 -9.72 4.42 28.07
N ALA A 260 -10.29 4.79 26.92
CA ALA A 260 -11.60 4.34 26.48
C ALA A 260 -11.57 3.04 25.67
N TYR A 261 -10.39 2.54 25.28
CA TYR A 261 -10.28 1.36 24.41
C TYR A 261 -9.04 0.51 24.67
N VAL A 262 -9.08 -0.72 24.16
CA VAL A 262 -7.92 -1.62 24.03
C VAL A 262 -7.86 -2.08 22.58
N GLU A 263 -6.67 -2.00 21.99
CA GLU A 263 -6.43 -2.51 20.64
C GLU A 263 -5.74 -3.86 20.69
N LYS A 264 -6.22 -4.80 19.88
CA LYS A 264 -5.60 -6.11 19.69
C LYS A 264 -5.24 -6.26 18.22
N GLU A 265 -3.99 -6.62 17.96
CA GLU A 265 -3.60 -7.10 16.64
C GLU A 265 -4.31 -8.44 16.38
N VAL A 266 -4.91 -8.56 15.22
CA VAL A 266 -5.61 -9.77 14.76
C VAL A 266 -5.15 -10.14 13.36
N THR A 267 -5.40 -11.38 12.96
CA THR A 267 -5.27 -11.81 11.57
C THR A 267 -6.66 -12.07 11.03
N LEU A 268 -6.94 -11.52 9.86
CA LEU A 268 -8.13 -11.75 9.06
C LEU A 268 -7.78 -12.74 7.95
N GLY A 269 -8.53 -13.81 7.83
CA GLY A 269 -8.26 -14.87 6.87
C GLY A 269 -7.17 -15.82 7.36
N GLU A 270 -6.83 -16.77 6.50
CA GLU A 270 -5.77 -17.74 6.71
C GLU A 270 -4.96 -17.91 5.41
N GLY A 271 -3.74 -18.43 5.53
CA GLY A 271 -2.91 -18.79 4.39
C GLY A 271 -2.29 -17.61 3.65
N ARG A 272 -2.08 -17.79 2.33
CA ARG A 272 -1.22 -16.94 1.48
C ARG A 272 -1.62 -15.46 1.45
N LEU A 273 -2.91 -15.16 1.59
CA LEU A 273 -3.46 -13.80 1.51
C LEU A 273 -4.10 -13.35 2.83
N ALA A 274 -3.71 -13.94 3.97
CA ALA A 274 -4.15 -13.48 5.27
C ALA A 274 -3.78 -12.01 5.49
N LEU A 275 -4.65 -11.23 6.12
CA LEU A 275 -4.52 -9.79 6.28
C LEU A 275 -4.35 -9.43 7.75
N PRO A 276 -3.39 -8.58 8.11
CA PRO A 276 -3.28 -8.11 9.47
C PRO A 276 -4.36 -7.05 9.73
N GLY A 277 -4.83 -6.98 10.96
CA GLY A 277 -5.85 -6.03 11.36
C GLY A 277 -5.79 -5.66 12.83
N THR A 278 -6.61 -4.70 13.20
CA THR A 278 -6.74 -4.19 14.57
C THR A 278 -8.19 -4.25 15.00
N LEU A 279 -8.44 -5.02 16.07
CA LEU A 279 -9.71 -5.00 16.78
C LEU A 279 -9.61 -3.99 17.93
N THR A 280 -10.32 -2.88 17.79
CA THR A 280 -10.43 -1.84 18.83
C THR A 280 -11.68 -2.13 19.65
N LEU A 281 -11.50 -2.53 20.91
CA LEU A 281 -12.57 -2.83 21.87
C LEU A 281 -12.75 -1.68 22.85
N PRO A 282 -13.98 -1.33 23.26
CA PRO A 282 -14.20 -0.48 24.41
C PRO A 282 -13.50 -1.03 25.66
N SER A 283 -12.99 -0.16 26.53
CA SER A 283 -12.29 -0.58 27.76
C SER A 283 -13.22 -1.17 28.82
N LYS A 284 -14.52 -0.89 28.73
CA LYS A 284 -15.56 -1.48 29.60
C LYS A 284 -15.84 -2.93 29.18
N PRO A 285 -16.23 -3.82 30.11
CA PRO A 285 -16.59 -5.21 29.76
C PRO A 285 -17.71 -5.31 28.71
N GLY A 286 -17.59 -6.30 27.82
CA GLY A 286 -18.55 -6.59 26.76
C GLY A 286 -19.67 -7.57 27.16
N PRO A 287 -20.36 -8.20 26.18
CA PRO A 287 -20.08 -8.13 24.74
C PRO A 287 -20.47 -6.78 24.10
N HIS A 288 -19.73 -6.38 23.06
CA HIS A 288 -19.92 -5.10 22.37
C HIS A 288 -20.54 -5.28 20.98
N PRO A 289 -21.39 -4.34 20.51
CA PRO A 289 -21.66 -4.24 19.09
C PRO A 289 -20.36 -3.89 18.37
N VAL A 290 -20.21 -4.32 17.12
CA VAL A 290 -18.99 -4.11 16.36
C VAL A 290 -19.27 -3.61 14.95
N VAL A 291 -18.42 -2.72 14.45
CA VAL A 291 -18.45 -2.23 13.06
C VAL A 291 -17.19 -2.68 12.33
N VAL A 292 -17.35 -3.44 11.25
CA VAL A 292 -16.26 -3.73 10.29
C VAL A 292 -16.12 -2.54 9.35
N LEU A 293 -14.95 -1.93 9.29
CA LEU A 293 -14.67 -0.80 8.39
C LEU A 293 -14.11 -1.31 7.06
N VAL A 294 -14.74 -0.93 5.95
CA VAL A 294 -14.44 -1.43 4.60
C VAL A 294 -13.94 -0.29 3.72
N HIS A 295 -12.69 -0.41 3.28
CA HIS A 295 -11.92 0.61 2.57
C HIS A 295 -12.56 1.11 1.28
N GLY A 296 -12.17 2.32 0.89
CA GLY A 296 -12.38 2.86 -0.44
C GLY A 296 -11.44 2.25 -1.48
N SER A 297 -11.36 2.91 -2.62
CA SER A 297 -10.51 2.52 -3.75
C SER A 297 -9.02 2.73 -3.49
N GLY A 298 -8.20 1.89 -4.12
CA GLY A 298 -6.75 1.91 -3.96
C GLY A 298 -6.26 0.94 -2.88
N ALA A 299 -4.94 0.88 -2.72
CA ALA A 299 -4.23 0.02 -1.76
C ALA A 299 -4.17 0.67 -0.37
N ASN A 300 -5.33 0.77 0.29
CA ASN A 300 -5.48 1.44 1.59
C ASN A 300 -4.97 0.59 2.76
N ASP A 301 -4.38 1.27 3.76
CA ASP A 301 -4.08 0.65 5.06
C ASP A 301 -5.34 0.54 5.89
N ARG A 302 -5.23 -0.18 7.02
CA ARG A 302 -6.33 -0.36 7.97
C ARG A 302 -6.92 0.92 8.53
N ASP A 303 -6.22 2.04 8.39
CA ASP A 303 -6.60 3.35 8.91
C ASP A 303 -7.35 4.20 7.86
N GLU A 304 -7.46 3.72 6.61
CA GLU A 304 -7.92 4.49 5.45
C GLU A 304 -7.13 5.81 5.35
N SER A 305 -5.80 5.72 5.41
CA SER A 305 -4.91 6.88 5.35
C SER A 305 -4.95 7.56 3.98
N ILE A 306 -5.43 8.81 3.95
CA ILE A 306 -5.39 9.67 2.77
C ILE A 306 -4.77 11.00 3.19
N GLY A 307 -3.53 11.24 2.76
CA GLY A 307 -2.75 12.42 3.14
C GLY A 307 -2.61 12.53 4.67
N GLY A 308 -3.11 13.63 5.24
CA GLY A 308 -3.10 13.91 6.67
C GLY A 308 -4.30 13.39 7.46
N SER A 309 -5.19 12.63 6.81
CA SER A 309 -6.42 12.08 7.41
C SER A 309 -6.35 10.57 7.58
N LYS A 310 -6.94 10.05 8.66
CA LYS A 310 -7.08 8.60 8.94
C LYS A 310 -8.51 8.30 9.39
N LEU A 311 -9.45 8.28 8.44
CA LEU A 311 -10.89 8.18 8.68
C LEU A 311 -11.26 6.99 9.57
N PHE A 312 -10.71 5.80 9.28
CA PHE A 312 -11.03 4.61 10.05
C PHE A 312 -10.42 4.64 11.45
N ARG A 313 -9.24 5.26 11.61
CA ARG A 313 -8.64 5.47 12.94
C ARG A 313 -9.48 6.38 13.81
N ASP A 314 -9.93 7.50 13.26
CA ASP A 314 -10.81 8.45 13.95
C ASP A 314 -12.12 7.79 14.38
N MET A 315 -12.76 7.05 13.46
CA MET A 315 -13.95 6.26 13.76
C MET A 315 -13.71 5.22 14.85
N ALA A 316 -12.59 4.48 14.80
CA ALA A 316 -12.31 3.43 15.76
C ALA A 316 -12.23 3.95 17.20
N VAL A 317 -11.46 5.01 17.45
CA VAL A 317 -11.30 5.57 18.79
C VAL A 317 -12.57 6.25 19.28
N GLY A 318 -13.28 6.97 18.40
CA GLY A 318 -14.51 7.65 18.78
C GLY A 318 -15.69 6.70 19.01
N LEU A 319 -15.83 5.63 18.22
CA LEU A 319 -16.85 4.59 18.44
C LEU A 319 -16.56 3.77 19.70
N ALA A 320 -15.29 3.48 20.00
CA ALA A 320 -14.92 2.76 21.21
C ALA A 320 -15.27 3.56 22.48
N ALA A 321 -15.05 4.88 22.47
CA ALA A 321 -15.51 5.78 23.53
C ALA A 321 -17.05 5.79 23.70
N GLN A 322 -17.78 5.42 22.64
CA GLN A 322 -19.23 5.25 22.66
C GLN A 322 -19.69 3.82 22.99
N GLY A 323 -18.78 2.91 23.33
CA GLY A 323 -19.08 1.53 23.70
C GLY A 323 -19.29 0.58 22.53
N ILE A 324 -18.77 0.92 21.34
CA ILE A 324 -18.88 0.15 20.11
C ILE A 324 -17.48 -0.27 19.65
N ALA A 325 -17.27 -1.56 19.41
CA ALA A 325 -16.02 -2.08 18.89
C ALA A 325 -15.88 -1.79 17.39
N THR A 326 -14.65 -1.78 16.89
CA THR A 326 -14.39 -1.70 15.45
C THR A 326 -13.33 -2.71 15.02
N LEU A 327 -13.48 -3.26 13.81
CA LEU A 327 -12.44 -4.02 13.15
C LEU A 327 -11.95 -3.25 11.92
N ARG A 328 -10.64 -3.02 11.90
CA ARG A 328 -9.86 -2.41 10.82
C ARG A 328 -8.85 -3.43 10.32
N TYR A 329 -8.56 -3.50 9.02
CA TYR A 329 -7.63 -4.49 8.45
C TYR A 329 -6.90 -3.93 7.25
N GLU A 330 -5.70 -4.38 6.93
CA GLU A 330 -5.04 -3.94 5.68
C GLU A 330 -5.81 -4.50 4.49
N LYS A 331 -6.00 -3.70 3.43
CA LYS A 331 -6.60 -4.20 2.20
C LYS A 331 -5.65 -5.18 1.50
N VAL A 332 -6.17 -6.23 0.87
CA VAL A 332 -5.36 -7.25 0.19
C VAL A 332 -4.42 -6.67 -0.88
N THR A 333 -4.86 -5.63 -1.59
CA THR A 333 -4.05 -4.93 -2.60
C THR A 333 -2.94 -4.07 -2.02
N ARG A 334 -2.90 -3.88 -0.69
CA ARG A 334 -1.80 -3.23 0.02
C ARG A 334 -0.89 -4.22 0.73
N GLU A 335 -1.49 -5.20 1.41
CA GLU A 335 -0.73 -6.22 2.14
C GLU A 335 0.00 -7.17 1.18
N HIS A 336 -0.68 -7.54 0.09
CA HIS A 336 -0.23 -8.54 -0.87
C HIS A 336 -0.35 -8.04 -2.33
N PRO A 337 0.18 -6.86 -2.71
CA PRO A 337 -0.06 -6.28 -4.03
C PRO A 337 0.45 -7.18 -5.17
N PHE A 338 1.59 -7.87 -4.99
CA PHE A 338 2.11 -8.75 -6.02
C PHE A 338 1.53 -10.15 -5.92
N LYS A 339 1.29 -10.70 -4.72
CA LYS A 339 0.68 -12.04 -4.59
C LYS A 339 -0.81 -12.08 -4.97
N SER A 340 -1.54 -10.97 -4.82
CA SER A 340 -2.96 -10.86 -5.19
C SER A 340 -3.19 -10.52 -6.66
N ALA A 341 -2.17 -10.01 -7.36
CA ALA A 341 -2.23 -9.66 -8.78
C ALA A 341 -2.41 -10.90 -9.66
N THR A 342 -3.66 -11.31 -9.87
CA THR A 342 -4.05 -12.36 -10.81
C THR A 342 -4.85 -11.77 -11.97
N PRO A 343 -4.79 -12.37 -13.18
CA PRO A 343 -5.52 -11.82 -14.34
C PRO A 343 -7.03 -11.68 -14.13
N ALA A 344 -7.63 -12.57 -13.33
CA ALA A 344 -9.08 -12.61 -13.09
C ALA A 344 -9.52 -11.90 -11.79
N PHE A 345 -8.67 -11.03 -11.23
CA PHE A 345 -8.93 -10.36 -9.96
C PHE A 345 -10.06 -9.33 -10.08
N THR A 346 -11.06 -9.41 -9.21
CA THR A 346 -12.28 -8.57 -9.25
C THR A 346 -12.49 -7.79 -7.95
N VAL A 347 -13.54 -6.95 -7.85
CA VAL A 347 -13.87 -6.31 -6.56
C VAL A 347 -14.36 -7.33 -5.52
N GLN A 348 -14.86 -8.49 -5.98
CA GLN A 348 -15.16 -9.60 -5.08
C GLN A 348 -13.90 -10.02 -4.31
N ASP A 349 -12.77 -10.20 -5.00
CA ASP A 349 -11.49 -10.59 -4.41
C ASP A 349 -10.83 -9.44 -3.64
N GLU A 350 -11.01 -8.21 -4.13
CA GLU A 350 -10.37 -7.02 -3.58
C GLU A 350 -10.97 -6.55 -2.25
N THR A 351 -12.30 -6.65 -2.11
CA THR A 351 -13.04 -5.94 -1.05
C THR A 351 -14.16 -6.77 -0.44
N VAL A 352 -15.02 -7.41 -1.26
CA VAL A 352 -16.24 -8.03 -0.74
C VAL A 352 -15.92 -9.29 0.08
N ALA A 353 -15.03 -10.16 -0.42
CA ALA A 353 -14.68 -11.41 0.25
C ALA A 353 -14.09 -11.17 1.65
N ASP A 354 -13.16 -10.23 1.77
CA ASP A 354 -12.51 -9.90 3.05
C ASP A 354 -13.50 -9.30 4.05
N ALA A 355 -14.41 -8.42 3.61
CA ALA A 355 -15.44 -7.85 4.47
C ALA A 355 -16.44 -8.92 4.98
N VAL A 356 -16.85 -9.85 4.11
CA VAL A 356 -17.72 -10.98 4.50
C VAL A 356 -17.00 -11.90 5.47
N TYR A 357 -15.74 -12.22 5.20
CA TYR A 357 -14.92 -13.03 6.09
C TYR A 357 -14.75 -12.36 7.46
N ALA A 358 -14.51 -11.04 7.50
CA ALA A 358 -14.41 -10.26 8.75
C ALA A 358 -15.67 -10.35 9.60
N VAL A 359 -16.84 -10.21 8.99
CA VAL A 359 -18.13 -10.38 9.67
C VAL A 359 -18.27 -11.79 10.25
N ASN A 360 -17.95 -12.83 9.47
CA ASN A 360 -18.03 -14.22 9.91
C ASN A 360 -17.03 -14.55 11.04
N GLN A 361 -15.83 -13.98 11.01
CA GLN A 361 -14.83 -14.16 12.07
C GLN A 361 -15.29 -13.48 13.37
N LEU A 362 -15.76 -12.23 13.30
CA LEU A 362 -16.20 -11.47 14.48
C LEU A 362 -17.38 -12.11 15.23
N ALA A 363 -18.27 -12.82 14.52
CA ALA A 363 -19.36 -13.57 15.14
C ALA A 363 -18.88 -14.67 16.10
N LYS A 364 -17.60 -15.07 16.02
CA LYS A 364 -16.96 -16.09 16.85
C LYS A 364 -15.92 -15.50 17.82
N THR A 365 -15.79 -14.17 17.86
CA THR A 365 -14.75 -13.49 18.64
C THR A 365 -15.22 -13.12 20.03
N GLU A 366 -14.44 -13.46 21.06
CA GLU A 366 -14.73 -13.11 22.45
C GLU A 366 -14.85 -11.58 22.63
N GLY A 367 -15.83 -11.15 23.43
CA GLY A 367 -16.10 -9.74 23.70
C GLY A 367 -16.95 -9.04 22.63
N ILE A 368 -17.30 -9.73 21.54
CA ILE A 368 -18.21 -9.23 20.49
C ILE A 368 -19.62 -9.83 20.67
N ASP A 369 -20.63 -9.00 20.47
CA ASP A 369 -22.03 -9.41 20.42
C ASP A 369 -22.36 -9.96 19.01
N PRO A 370 -22.54 -11.30 18.85
CA PRO A 370 -22.76 -11.90 17.53
C PRO A 370 -24.11 -11.54 16.91
N GLN A 371 -25.01 -10.89 17.66
CA GLN A 371 -26.29 -10.40 17.15
C GLN A 371 -26.21 -8.95 16.67
N ARG A 372 -25.10 -8.26 16.93
CA ARG A 372 -24.91 -6.83 16.66
C ARG A 372 -23.60 -6.55 15.94
N ILE A 373 -23.43 -7.20 14.80
CA ILE A 373 -22.35 -6.94 13.84
C ILE A 373 -22.88 -6.02 12.75
N PHE A 374 -22.11 -4.99 12.44
CA PHE A 374 -22.40 -4.00 11.41
C PHE A 374 -21.21 -3.90 10.46
N VAL A 375 -21.47 -3.40 9.26
CA VAL A 375 -20.43 -3.03 8.29
C VAL A 375 -20.56 -1.54 7.99
N ALA A 376 -19.43 -0.83 7.86
CA ALA A 376 -19.40 0.54 7.39
C ALA A 376 -18.39 0.65 6.25
N GLY A 377 -18.88 0.96 5.05
CA GLY A 377 -18.04 1.11 3.87
C GLY A 377 -17.81 2.56 3.50
N HIS A 378 -16.56 2.92 3.18
CA HIS A 378 -16.19 4.24 2.66
C HIS A 378 -15.99 4.20 1.14
N SER A 379 -16.48 5.20 0.40
CA SER A 379 -16.22 5.32 -1.05
C SER A 379 -16.59 4.03 -1.82
N GLN A 380 -15.65 3.39 -2.52
CA GLN A 380 -15.84 2.05 -3.13
C GLN A 380 -16.38 1.01 -2.13
N GLY A 381 -15.86 0.98 -0.90
CA GLY A 381 -16.36 0.14 0.19
C GLY A 381 -17.83 0.41 0.50
N GLY A 382 -18.23 1.68 0.49
CA GLY A 382 -19.63 2.11 0.67
C GLY A 382 -20.51 1.70 -0.50
N MET A 383 -19.99 1.78 -1.72
CA MET A 383 -20.63 1.32 -2.95
C MET A 383 -20.87 -0.20 -2.94
N VAL A 384 -19.97 -1.01 -2.37
CA VAL A 384 -20.11 -2.47 -2.33
C VAL A 384 -20.77 -3.03 -1.06
N VAL A 385 -21.18 -2.18 -0.12
CA VAL A 385 -21.97 -2.58 1.06
C VAL A 385 -23.13 -3.54 0.70
N PRO A 386 -23.93 -3.29 -0.35
CA PRO A 386 -24.98 -4.23 -0.75
C PRO A 386 -24.45 -5.63 -1.12
N ARG A 387 -23.32 -5.73 -1.83
CA ARG A 387 -22.69 -7.04 -2.12
C ARG A 387 -22.18 -7.72 -0.84
N VAL A 388 -21.66 -6.95 0.12
CA VAL A 388 -21.25 -7.50 1.43
C VAL A 388 -22.46 -8.05 2.19
N ILE A 389 -23.56 -7.30 2.25
CA ILE A 389 -24.82 -7.77 2.86
C ILE A 389 -25.27 -9.09 2.23
N ASP A 390 -25.25 -9.18 0.89
CA ASP A 390 -25.63 -10.41 0.19
C ASP A 390 -24.64 -11.55 0.44
N GLY A 391 -23.36 -11.28 0.62
CA GLY A 391 -22.34 -12.29 0.88
C GLY A 391 -22.39 -12.90 2.29
N VAL A 392 -22.88 -12.16 3.27
CA VAL A 392 -23.03 -12.67 4.66
C VAL A 392 -24.26 -13.57 4.76
N LYS A 393 -24.04 -14.89 4.84
CA LYS A 393 -25.12 -15.90 4.91
C LYS A 393 -25.33 -16.51 6.29
N ASP A 394 -24.24 -16.82 7.00
CA ASP A 394 -24.28 -17.71 8.17
C ASP A 394 -24.41 -16.99 9.50
N VAL A 395 -24.23 -15.67 9.52
CA VAL A 395 -24.23 -14.86 10.73
C VAL A 395 -25.16 -13.67 10.60
N LYS A 396 -25.61 -13.13 11.73
CA LYS A 396 -26.53 -12.00 11.74
C LYS A 396 -25.76 -10.69 11.50
N LEU A 397 -26.01 -10.07 10.37
CA LEU A 397 -25.67 -8.67 10.12
C LEU A 397 -26.85 -7.78 10.57
N ALA A 398 -26.63 -6.94 11.57
CA ALA A 398 -27.66 -6.09 12.17
C ALA A 398 -27.98 -4.84 11.33
N GLY A 399 -27.03 -4.37 10.53
CA GLY A 399 -27.23 -3.26 9.60
C GLY A 399 -25.92 -2.82 8.93
N ALA A 400 -26.01 -1.82 8.06
CA ALA A 400 -24.85 -1.27 7.38
C ALA A 400 -24.83 0.27 7.33
N VAL A 401 -23.62 0.84 7.27
CA VAL A 401 -23.38 2.27 7.07
C VAL A 401 -22.69 2.47 5.73
N VAL A 402 -23.16 3.44 4.94
CA VAL A 402 -22.55 3.87 3.68
C VAL A 402 -21.98 5.28 3.91
N LEU A 403 -20.66 5.42 3.86
CA LEU A 403 -19.93 6.68 4.00
C LEU A 403 -19.44 7.11 2.61
N ALA A 404 -19.96 8.21 2.08
CA ALA A 404 -19.56 8.70 0.75
C ALA A 404 -19.59 7.62 -0.35
N GLY A 405 -20.56 6.70 -0.29
CA GLY A 405 -20.64 5.57 -1.22
C GLY A 405 -21.44 5.93 -2.48
N PRO A 406 -20.84 5.89 -3.68
CA PRO A 406 -21.56 6.23 -4.90
C PRO A 406 -22.63 5.19 -5.26
N THR A 407 -23.67 5.65 -5.95
CA THR A 407 -24.76 4.82 -6.50
C THR A 407 -24.51 4.30 -7.91
N ASN A 408 -23.67 5.02 -8.68
CA ASN A 408 -23.31 4.66 -10.06
C ASN A 408 -22.16 3.64 -10.06
N SER A 409 -21.90 3.06 -11.24
CA SER A 409 -20.73 2.24 -11.52
C SER A 409 -19.42 3.02 -11.32
N ILE A 410 -18.32 2.34 -10.99
CA ILE A 410 -17.08 3.02 -10.59
C ILE A 410 -16.47 3.79 -11.77
N GLU A 411 -16.62 3.28 -12.99
CA GLU A 411 -16.15 3.96 -14.20
C GLU A 411 -16.87 5.30 -14.42
N ASP A 412 -18.17 5.38 -14.12
CA ASP A 412 -18.91 6.64 -14.19
C ASP A 412 -18.41 7.65 -13.15
N VAL A 413 -18.15 7.16 -11.93
CA VAL A 413 -17.65 7.98 -10.83
C VAL A 413 -16.29 8.56 -11.19
N VAL A 414 -15.36 7.79 -11.77
CA VAL A 414 -14.05 8.29 -12.18
C VAL A 414 -14.15 9.40 -13.24
N LEU A 415 -15.03 9.24 -14.23
CA LEU A 415 -15.26 10.28 -15.23
C LEU A 415 -15.87 11.54 -14.59
N GLU A 416 -16.79 11.37 -13.66
CA GLU A 416 -17.38 12.47 -12.89
C GLU A 416 -16.32 13.24 -12.10
N GLN A 417 -15.46 12.54 -11.35
CA GLN A 417 -14.36 13.14 -10.60
C GLN A 417 -13.45 13.98 -11.52
N SER A 418 -13.09 13.42 -12.69
CA SER A 418 -12.24 14.11 -13.66
C SER A 418 -12.91 15.38 -14.22
N LYS A 419 -14.22 15.33 -14.48
CA LYS A 419 -15.00 16.49 -14.95
C LYS A 419 -15.14 17.56 -13.87
N TYR A 420 -15.38 17.16 -12.62
CA TYR A 420 -15.45 18.07 -11.49
C TYR A 420 -14.13 18.81 -11.28
N GLN A 421 -13.00 18.10 -11.30
CA GLN A 421 -11.67 18.70 -11.17
C GLN A 421 -11.41 19.73 -12.29
N LEU A 422 -11.79 19.39 -13.53
CA LEU A 422 -11.68 20.28 -14.68
C LEU A 422 -12.52 21.55 -14.48
N GLU A 423 -13.77 21.41 -14.05
CA GLU A 423 -14.68 22.53 -13.80
C GLU A 423 -14.12 23.47 -12.72
N VAL A 424 -13.76 22.94 -11.56
CA VAL A 424 -13.20 23.75 -10.46
C VAL A 424 -11.89 24.44 -10.87
N SER A 425 -11.06 23.78 -11.67
CA SER A 425 -9.81 24.37 -12.17
C SER A 425 -10.06 25.52 -13.15
N ARG A 426 -11.09 25.41 -14.01
CA ARG A 426 -11.53 26.50 -14.90
C ARG A 426 -12.07 27.69 -14.11
N GLU A 427 -12.92 27.44 -13.11
CA GLU A 427 -13.43 28.50 -12.23
C GLU A 427 -12.31 29.26 -11.52
N ARG A 428 -11.23 28.57 -11.16
CA ARG A 428 -10.04 29.15 -10.50
C ARG A 428 -9.03 29.77 -11.46
N GLY A 429 -9.26 29.71 -12.78
CA GLY A 429 -8.33 30.23 -13.78
C GLY A 429 -6.98 29.49 -13.83
N LEU A 430 -6.96 28.20 -13.47
CA LEU A 430 -5.78 27.35 -13.53
C LEU A 430 -5.58 26.78 -14.94
N ASP A 431 -4.36 26.33 -15.27
CA ASP A 431 -4.12 25.57 -16.49
C ASP A 431 -4.87 24.23 -16.42
N THR A 432 -5.68 23.98 -17.43
CA THR A 432 -6.60 22.84 -17.52
C THR A 432 -6.24 21.86 -18.62
N SER A 433 -5.17 22.13 -19.38
CA SER A 433 -4.81 21.41 -20.60
C SER A 433 -4.70 19.89 -20.40
N ILE A 434 -4.19 19.47 -19.24
CA ILE A 434 -4.04 18.05 -18.95
C ILE A 434 -5.30 17.45 -18.32
N LEU A 435 -6.09 18.23 -17.55
CA LEU A 435 -7.39 17.75 -17.06
C LEU A 435 -8.34 17.50 -18.24
N GLU A 436 -8.27 18.32 -19.28
CA GLU A 436 -9.00 18.10 -20.53
C GLU A 436 -8.56 16.79 -21.22
N GLN A 437 -7.26 16.51 -21.29
CA GLN A 437 -6.74 15.24 -21.80
C GLN A 437 -7.18 14.05 -20.95
N GLN A 438 -7.19 14.20 -19.62
CA GLN A 438 -7.63 13.18 -18.69
C GLN A 438 -9.13 12.86 -18.85
N VAL A 439 -9.98 13.90 -18.99
CA VAL A 439 -11.41 13.72 -19.27
C VAL A 439 -11.59 13.00 -20.61
N ALA A 440 -10.91 13.42 -21.67
CA ALA A 440 -10.99 12.76 -22.98
C ALA A 440 -10.54 11.29 -22.93
N PHE A 441 -9.48 11.00 -22.18
CA PHE A 441 -9.00 9.64 -21.94
C PHE A 441 -10.09 8.79 -21.27
N TRP A 442 -10.68 9.26 -20.17
CA TRP A 442 -11.74 8.52 -19.48
C TRP A 442 -12.99 8.34 -20.34
N GLU A 443 -13.39 9.34 -21.11
CA GLU A 443 -14.51 9.21 -22.06
C GLU A 443 -14.24 8.12 -23.10
N GLN A 444 -13.00 7.93 -23.54
CA GLN A 444 -12.62 6.84 -24.43
C GLN A 444 -12.64 5.49 -23.71
N GLN A 445 -12.05 5.39 -22.51
CA GLN A 445 -12.01 4.12 -21.77
C GLN A 445 -13.41 3.64 -21.37
N LEU A 446 -14.29 4.54 -20.92
CA LEU A 446 -15.68 4.19 -20.57
C LEU A 446 -16.46 3.68 -21.77
N LYS A 447 -16.25 4.22 -22.97
CA LYS A 447 -16.88 3.70 -24.20
C LYS A 447 -16.50 2.24 -24.41
N LEU A 448 -15.23 1.88 -24.18
CA LEU A 448 -14.77 0.49 -24.31
C LEU A 448 -15.34 -0.41 -23.21
N ILE A 449 -15.35 0.02 -21.94
CA ILE A 449 -15.89 -0.77 -20.83
C ILE A 449 -17.38 -1.06 -21.02
N LYS A 450 -18.14 -0.04 -21.44
CA LYS A 450 -19.60 -0.10 -21.55
C LYS A 450 -20.11 -0.68 -22.86
N ASP A 451 -19.24 -0.91 -23.83
CA ASP A 451 -19.64 -1.51 -25.10
C ASP A 451 -20.01 -2.98 -24.88
N PRO A 452 -21.26 -3.39 -25.18
CA PRO A 452 -21.75 -4.74 -24.95
C PRO A 452 -21.03 -5.80 -25.80
N GLN A 453 -20.26 -5.42 -26.82
CA GLN A 453 -19.46 -6.37 -27.59
C GLN A 453 -18.28 -6.95 -26.79
N TYR A 454 -17.80 -6.24 -25.78
CA TYR A 454 -16.67 -6.66 -24.97
C TYR A 454 -17.11 -7.44 -23.72
N SER A 455 -16.25 -8.35 -23.28
CA SER A 455 -16.42 -9.16 -22.08
C SER A 455 -15.05 -9.59 -21.57
N VAL A 456 -15.01 -10.31 -20.44
CA VAL A 456 -13.77 -10.92 -19.95
C VAL A 456 -13.17 -11.95 -20.93
N ASP A 457 -13.98 -12.53 -21.82
CA ASP A 457 -13.56 -13.46 -22.88
C ASP A 457 -13.21 -12.74 -24.19
N ASN A 458 -13.65 -11.49 -24.36
CA ASN A 458 -13.39 -10.65 -25.52
C ASN A 458 -13.04 -9.23 -25.06
N LEU A 459 -11.79 -9.03 -24.64
CA LEU A 459 -11.34 -7.76 -24.09
C LEU A 459 -11.05 -6.71 -25.17
N PRO A 460 -11.28 -5.41 -24.90
CA PRO A 460 -10.94 -4.35 -25.85
C PRO A 460 -9.42 -4.22 -25.97
N LYS A 461 -8.89 -4.24 -27.19
CA LYS A 461 -7.44 -4.08 -27.45
C LYS A 461 -6.90 -2.72 -27.03
N ASP A 462 -7.74 -1.69 -27.13
CA ASP A 462 -7.38 -0.30 -26.81
C ASP A 462 -7.71 0.07 -25.34
N LEU A 463 -8.09 -0.92 -24.51
CA LEU A 463 -8.30 -0.69 -23.08
C LEU A 463 -6.94 -0.47 -22.42
N ALA A 464 -6.66 0.77 -22.05
CA ALA A 464 -5.41 1.22 -21.46
C ALA A 464 -5.45 1.23 -19.93
N LEU A 465 -6.38 0.48 -19.33
CA LEU A 465 -6.54 0.33 -17.89
C LEU A 465 -6.00 -1.02 -17.44
N SER A 466 -5.31 -1.04 -16.32
CA SER A 466 -4.88 -2.28 -15.70
C SER A 466 -6.08 -3.07 -15.17
N ASN A 467 -5.93 -4.41 -15.20
CA ASN A 467 -6.91 -5.38 -14.74
C ASN A 467 -8.34 -5.20 -15.29
N ALA A 468 -8.56 -5.67 -16.52
CA ALA A 468 -9.87 -5.55 -17.16
C ALA A 468 -11.01 -6.31 -16.46
N TYR A 469 -10.72 -7.39 -15.72
CA TYR A 469 -11.73 -8.16 -14.99
C TYR A 469 -12.38 -7.31 -13.89
N TRP A 470 -11.58 -6.51 -13.19
CA TRP A 470 -12.07 -5.58 -12.18
C TRP A 470 -13.03 -4.54 -12.76
N TRP A 471 -12.70 -3.92 -13.89
CA TRP A 471 -13.58 -2.97 -14.57
C TRP A 471 -14.86 -3.63 -15.08
N MET A 472 -14.76 -4.85 -15.63
CA MET A 472 -15.91 -5.58 -16.13
C MET A 472 -16.85 -6.07 -15.02
N ASP A 473 -16.36 -6.30 -13.80
CA ASP A 473 -17.19 -6.64 -12.63
C ASP A 473 -18.03 -5.45 -12.15
N PHE A 474 -17.50 -4.23 -12.29
CA PHE A 474 -18.26 -3.00 -12.00
C PHE A 474 -19.20 -2.56 -13.11
N ARG A 475 -19.03 -3.08 -14.32
CA ARG A 475 -19.87 -2.72 -15.46
C ARG A 475 -21.35 -2.96 -15.13
N ASN A 476 -22.15 -1.90 -15.28
CA ASN A 476 -23.58 -1.89 -14.96
C ASN A 476 -23.91 -2.16 -13.48
N TYR A 477 -22.94 -2.05 -12.58
CA TYR A 477 -23.19 -2.13 -11.15
C TYR A 477 -23.93 -0.87 -10.68
N SER A 478 -24.97 -1.07 -9.85
CA SER A 478 -25.60 0.00 -9.10
C SER A 478 -25.88 -0.45 -7.68
N ALA A 479 -25.22 0.19 -6.71
CA ALA A 479 -25.35 -0.11 -5.30
C ALA A 479 -26.81 0.04 -4.83
N SER A 480 -27.47 1.12 -5.27
CA SER A 480 -28.84 1.42 -4.89
C SER A 480 -29.86 0.45 -5.46
N GLU A 481 -29.66 -0.06 -6.67
CA GLU A 481 -30.57 -1.06 -7.26
C GLU A 481 -30.50 -2.43 -6.56
N ILE A 482 -29.32 -2.80 -6.04
CA ILE A 482 -29.17 -4.01 -5.22
C ILE A 482 -29.83 -3.78 -3.86
N ALA A 483 -29.54 -2.65 -3.22
CA ALA A 483 -30.07 -2.31 -1.90
C ALA A 483 -31.62 -2.18 -1.87
N LYS A 484 -32.28 -1.87 -2.99
CA LYS A 484 -33.75 -1.89 -3.10
C LYS A 484 -34.36 -3.24 -2.69
N LYS A 485 -33.65 -4.34 -2.97
CA LYS A 485 -34.12 -5.71 -2.74
C LYS A 485 -33.73 -6.24 -1.35
N GLN A 486 -32.99 -5.46 -0.58
CA GLN A 486 -32.46 -5.86 0.73
C GLN A 486 -33.33 -5.32 1.87
N ASP A 487 -33.26 -5.98 3.02
CA ASP A 487 -34.08 -5.69 4.19
C ASP A 487 -33.28 -5.17 5.39
N LYS A 488 -31.93 -5.17 5.32
CA LYS A 488 -31.07 -4.74 6.43
C LYS A 488 -31.15 -3.24 6.66
N PRO A 489 -31.32 -2.75 7.91
CA PRO A 489 -31.27 -1.33 8.20
C PRO A 489 -30.01 -0.67 7.65
N MET A 490 -30.13 0.53 7.09
CA MET A 490 -29.01 1.27 6.52
C MET A 490 -28.94 2.71 7.05
N LEU A 491 -27.72 3.21 7.23
CA LEU A 491 -27.42 4.63 7.45
C LEU A 491 -26.53 5.13 6.30
N ILE A 492 -26.98 6.12 5.56
CA ILE A 492 -26.28 6.66 4.39
C ILE A 492 -25.84 8.09 4.68
N LEU A 493 -24.53 8.31 4.71
CA LEU A 493 -23.90 9.55 5.14
C LEU A 493 -23.08 10.13 3.99
N GLN A 494 -23.20 11.44 3.77
CA GLN A 494 -22.51 12.14 2.68
C GLN A 494 -21.98 13.49 3.16
N GLY A 495 -20.78 13.85 2.72
CA GLY A 495 -20.26 15.21 2.83
C GLY A 495 -20.79 16.08 1.69
N ASP A 496 -21.24 17.29 2.01
CA ASP A 496 -21.72 18.28 1.04
C ASP A 496 -20.59 18.80 0.13
N ASN A 497 -19.36 18.82 0.64
CA ASN A 497 -18.19 19.33 -0.06
C ASN A 497 -17.30 18.20 -0.57
N ASP A 498 -17.86 17.03 -0.80
CA ASP A 498 -17.15 15.87 -1.35
C ASP A 498 -16.89 16.06 -2.85
N ALA A 499 -15.61 16.04 -3.25
CA ALA A 499 -15.16 16.17 -4.63
C ALA A 499 -14.98 14.83 -5.36
N GLN A 500 -15.02 13.70 -4.64
CA GLN A 500 -14.86 12.36 -5.21
C GLN A 500 -16.21 11.67 -5.43
N VAL A 501 -17.17 11.90 -4.54
CA VAL A 501 -18.54 11.39 -4.63
C VAL A 501 -19.47 12.55 -4.34
N LEU A 502 -19.95 13.20 -5.41
CA LEU A 502 -20.70 14.44 -5.28
C LEU A 502 -21.98 14.27 -4.45
N ALA A 503 -22.36 15.30 -3.70
CA ALA A 503 -23.47 15.27 -2.74
C ALA A 503 -24.81 14.75 -3.30
N TYR A 504 -25.05 14.94 -4.61
CA TYR A 504 -26.26 14.47 -5.29
C TYR A 504 -26.41 12.93 -5.23
N HIS A 505 -25.34 12.17 -5.02
CA HIS A 505 -25.42 10.72 -4.82
C HIS A 505 -26.29 10.35 -3.62
N LEU A 506 -26.33 11.18 -2.57
CA LEU A 506 -27.25 10.98 -1.45
C LEU A 506 -28.72 11.08 -1.90
N ASP A 507 -29.04 11.99 -2.81
CA ASP A 507 -30.39 12.13 -3.35
C ASP A 507 -30.76 10.96 -4.27
N LYS A 508 -29.80 10.43 -5.05
CA LYS A 508 -29.99 9.18 -5.79
C LYS A 508 -30.28 7.99 -4.86
N TRP A 509 -29.57 7.89 -3.73
CA TRP A 509 -29.87 6.88 -2.71
C TRP A 509 -31.29 7.03 -2.17
N LYS A 510 -31.71 8.25 -1.79
CA LYS A 510 -33.08 8.53 -1.30
C LYS A 510 -34.14 8.16 -2.32
N GLU A 511 -33.97 8.52 -3.59
CA GLU A 511 -34.94 8.21 -4.64
C GLU A 511 -35.03 6.70 -4.88
N ALA A 512 -33.89 6.02 -4.95
CA ALA A 512 -33.86 4.58 -5.17
C ALA A 512 -34.49 3.80 -4.01
N LEU A 513 -34.28 4.23 -2.77
CA LEU A 513 -34.71 3.49 -1.58
C LEU A 513 -35.94 4.11 -0.91
N LYS A 514 -36.72 4.94 -1.62
CA LYS A 514 -37.90 5.64 -1.07
C LYS A 514 -38.97 4.74 -0.47
N ASP A 515 -39.07 3.50 -0.96
CA ASP A 515 -40.03 2.51 -0.47
C ASP A 515 -39.53 1.75 0.77
N ARG A 516 -38.26 1.94 1.16
CA ARG A 516 -37.67 1.34 2.36
C ARG A 516 -37.83 2.26 3.57
N THR A 517 -38.51 1.77 4.60
CA THR A 517 -38.75 2.53 5.84
C THR A 517 -37.63 2.42 6.88
N ASN A 518 -36.59 1.62 6.59
CA ASN A 518 -35.49 1.32 7.50
C ASN A 518 -34.14 1.86 7.02
N VAL A 519 -34.16 2.97 6.26
CA VAL A 519 -32.96 3.64 5.77
C VAL A 519 -32.98 5.08 6.28
N GLU A 520 -31.87 5.50 6.88
CA GLU A 520 -31.65 6.86 7.35
C GLU A 520 -30.58 7.55 6.50
N TYR A 521 -30.72 8.85 6.29
CA TYR A 521 -29.86 9.63 5.42
C TYR A 521 -29.38 10.88 6.15
N LYS A 522 -28.12 11.26 5.98
CA LYS A 522 -27.61 12.53 6.50
C LYS A 522 -26.57 13.15 5.57
N LEU A 523 -26.77 14.43 5.27
CA LEU A 523 -25.81 15.29 4.59
C LEU A 523 -25.10 16.14 5.65
N TYR A 524 -23.78 16.21 5.58
CA TYR A 524 -22.97 17.05 6.47
C TYR A 524 -22.40 18.24 5.69
N PRO A 525 -22.83 19.47 6.01
CA PRO A 525 -22.26 20.68 5.41
C PRO A 525 -20.75 20.74 5.60
N LYS A 526 -20.03 21.26 4.61
CA LYS A 526 -18.57 21.47 4.60
C LYS A 526 -17.68 20.23 4.65
N LEU A 527 -18.23 19.03 4.85
CA LEU A 527 -17.39 17.83 4.90
C LEU A 527 -17.01 17.38 3.50
N ASN A 528 -15.71 17.12 3.30
CA ASN A 528 -15.16 16.56 2.08
C ASN A 528 -15.26 15.02 2.06
N HIS A 529 -14.60 14.36 1.10
CA HIS A 529 -14.66 12.91 0.90
C HIS A 529 -14.27 12.10 2.15
N VAL A 530 -13.20 12.51 2.83
CA VAL A 530 -12.70 11.85 4.06
C VAL A 530 -13.43 12.32 5.33
N PHE A 531 -14.58 12.97 5.16
CA PHE A 531 -15.38 13.57 6.23
C PHE A 531 -14.63 14.62 7.06
N ALA A 532 -13.66 15.33 6.48
CA ALA A 532 -12.99 16.47 7.11
C ALA A 532 -13.65 17.80 6.72
N GLU A 533 -13.68 18.77 7.64
CA GLU A 533 -14.22 20.10 7.37
C GLU A 533 -13.32 20.88 6.40
N VAL A 534 -13.91 21.44 5.34
CA VAL A 534 -13.25 22.31 4.38
C VAL A 534 -14.21 23.45 4.03
N ASP A 535 -13.77 24.69 4.21
CA ASP A 535 -14.58 25.89 3.95
C ASP A 535 -14.72 26.22 2.45
N GLU A 536 -13.70 25.91 1.65
CA GLU A 536 -13.69 26.12 0.20
C GLU A 536 -14.09 24.86 -0.58
N LYS A 537 -14.47 24.98 -1.85
CA LYS A 537 -14.71 23.80 -2.71
C LYS A 537 -13.53 22.83 -2.64
N SER A 538 -13.80 21.58 -2.26
CA SER A 538 -12.79 20.52 -2.18
C SER A 538 -12.13 20.29 -3.53
N THR A 539 -10.82 20.04 -3.53
CA THR A 539 -10.04 19.72 -4.75
C THR A 539 -9.18 18.48 -4.60
N GLY A 540 -9.16 17.89 -3.41
CA GLY A 540 -8.25 16.80 -3.03
C GLY A 540 -6.88 17.27 -2.59
N ALA A 541 -6.47 18.50 -2.92
CA ALA A 541 -5.19 19.06 -2.47
C ALA A 541 -5.14 19.17 -0.93
N GLU A 542 -6.26 19.55 -0.33
CA GLU A 542 -6.43 19.70 1.11
C GLU A 542 -6.38 18.37 1.89
N TYR A 543 -6.47 17.21 1.23
CA TYR A 543 -6.36 15.92 1.91
C TYR A 543 -4.97 15.72 2.53
N ASN A 544 -3.94 16.43 2.05
CA ASN A 544 -2.59 16.39 2.60
C ASN A 544 -2.43 17.17 3.91
N GLU A 545 -3.40 18.04 4.23
CA GLU A 545 -3.38 18.78 5.49
C GLU A 545 -3.88 17.88 6.64
N PRO A 546 -3.35 18.06 7.85
CA PRO A 546 -3.84 17.32 9.01
C PRO A 546 -5.33 17.62 9.23
N ALA A 547 -6.16 16.59 9.17
CA ALA A 547 -7.58 16.73 9.41
C ALA A 547 -8.15 15.46 10.07
N ASN A 548 -9.26 15.65 10.78
CA ASN A 548 -9.97 14.58 11.46
C ASN A 548 -11.45 14.58 11.10
N THR A 549 -12.06 13.41 11.16
CA THR A 549 -13.52 13.27 11.09
C THR A 549 -14.16 13.90 12.33
N PRO A 550 -15.17 14.79 12.20
CA PRO A 550 -15.83 15.39 13.34
C PRO A 550 -16.50 14.37 14.26
N ALA A 551 -16.43 14.62 15.57
CA ALA A 551 -17.09 13.79 16.58
C ALA A 551 -18.61 13.65 16.37
N SER A 552 -19.24 14.62 15.70
CA SER A 552 -20.67 14.59 15.36
C SER A 552 -21.02 13.45 14.41
N VAL A 553 -20.21 13.20 13.38
CA VAL A 553 -20.39 12.08 12.44
C VAL A 553 -20.31 10.76 13.19
N ILE A 554 -19.28 10.60 14.03
CA ILE A 554 -19.07 9.39 14.83
C ILE A 554 -20.23 9.18 15.82
N LYS A 555 -20.71 10.26 16.45
CA LYS A 555 -21.85 10.20 17.37
C LYS A 555 -23.13 9.74 16.65
N ASP A 556 -23.40 10.25 15.44
CA ASP A 556 -24.58 9.83 14.68
C ASP A 556 -24.53 8.34 14.32
N ILE A 557 -23.35 7.84 13.91
CA ILE A 557 -23.13 6.41 13.65
C ILE A 557 -23.34 5.62 14.95
N ALA A 558 -22.79 6.09 16.08
CA ALA A 558 -22.92 5.41 17.35
C ALA A 558 -24.37 5.33 17.83
N ASP A 559 -25.12 6.42 17.73
CA ASP A 559 -26.53 6.47 18.11
C ASP A 559 -27.36 5.54 17.22
N TRP A 560 -27.04 5.48 15.92
CA TRP A 560 -27.69 4.57 14.99
C TRP A 560 -27.39 3.09 15.27
N VAL A 561 -26.13 2.75 15.57
CA VAL A 561 -25.73 1.39 15.97
C VAL A 561 -26.41 0.98 17.29
N LYS A 562 -26.57 1.90 18.25
CA LYS A 562 -27.19 1.60 19.55
C LYS A 562 -28.70 1.33 19.43
N LYS A 563 -29.41 2.00 18.53
CA LYS A 563 -30.85 1.79 18.32
C LYS A 563 -31.18 0.61 17.41
N THR A 564 -30.27 0.24 16.50
CA THR A 564 -30.45 -0.86 15.55
C THR A 564 -30.12 -2.20 16.23
N LYS A 565 -31.00 -3.20 16.12
CA LYS A 565 -30.90 -4.49 16.82
C LYS A 565 -31.03 -5.70 15.91
#